data_AF-A0A7R9ULK1-F1
#
_entry.id   AF-A0A7R9ULK1-F1
#
_cell.length_a   1.000
_cell.length_b   1.000
_cell.length_c   1.000
_cell.angle_alpha   90.00
_cell.angle_beta   90.00
_cell.angle_gamma   90.00
#
_symmetry.space_group_name_H-M   'P 1'
#
loop_
_entity.id
_entity.type
_entity.pdbx_description
1 polymer ?
#
loop_
_entity_poly.entity_id
_entity_poly.type
_entity_poly.pdbx_seq_one_letter_code
_entity_poly.pdbx_strand_id
1 'polypeptide(L)'
;SFAFTAGFSTYPLLAQRRYGFGAAQLGVLYAAVSATNAFALPHISRNAVARLGARGTARAAQALLGVAIAAVPLAPSRALHVCAFGLHVIAFQLADGCLASLASAASARGEQGRAQGML
;
A
#
# COMPACT_ATOMS: atom_id res chain seq x y z
N SER A 1 -5.18 -4.44 8.02
CA SER A 1 -3.98 -4.01 8.78
C SER A 1 -2.89 -5.08 8.98
N PHE A 2 -3.15 -6.23 9.64
CA PHE A 2 -2.09 -7.15 10.14
C PHE A 2 -1.13 -7.76 9.09
N ALA A 3 -1.65 -8.23 7.94
CA ALA A 3 -0.82 -8.85 6.90
C ALA A 3 0.16 -7.87 6.22
N PHE A 4 -0.25 -6.60 6.06
CA PHE A 4 0.64 -5.55 5.58
C PHE A 4 1.72 -5.25 6.61
N THR A 5 1.36 -5.09 7.88
CA THR A 5 2.33 -4.88 8.97
C THR A 5 3.34 -6.02 9.04
N ALA A 6 2.91 -7.28 8.96
CA ALA A 6 3.80 -8.43 8.94
C ALA A 6 4.73 -8.43 7.71
N GLY A 7 4.20 -8.10 6.51
CA GLY A 7 4.99 -7.97 5.29
C GLY A 7 6.01 -6.84 5.35
N PHE A 8 5.61 -5.68 5.89
CA PHE A 8 6.46 -4.50 6.03
C PHE A 8 7.56 -4.71 7.09
N SER A 9 7.26 -5.45 8.16
CA SER A 9 8.21 -5.78 9.22
C SER A 9 9.26 -6.82 8.78
N THR A 10 8.88 -7.74 7.90
CA THR A 10 9.76 -8.81 7.40
C THR A 10 10.51 -8.42 6.12
N TYR A 11 10.07 -7.38 5.42
CA TYR A 11 10.70 -6.87 4.20
C TYR A 11 12.20 -6.57 4.34
N PRO A 12 12.71 -5.88 5.39
CA PRO A 12 14.13 -5.63 5.56
C PRO A 12 14.97 -6.91 5.52
N LEU A 13 14.47 -7.98 6.15
CA LEU A 13 15.17 -9.27 6.22
C LEU A 13 15.24 -9.92 4.85
N LEU A 14 14.13 -9.89 4.08
CA LEU A 14 14.10 -10.39 2.71
C LEU A 14 15.04 -9.59 1.80
N ALA A 15 14.94 -8.26 1.86
CA ALA A 15 15.73 -7.35 1.03
C ALA A 15 17.23 -7.46 1.32
N GLN A 16 17.61 -7.58 2.59
CA GLN A 16 18.99 -7.81 3.00
C GLN A 16 19.49 -9.18 2.55
N ARG A 17 18.76 -10.28 2.84
CA ARG A 17 19.22 -11.64 2.53
C ARG A 17 19.30 -11.96 1.05
N ARG A 18 18.31 -11.52 0.26
CA ARG A 18 18.20 -11.89 -1.15
C ARG A 18 18.88 -10.90 -2.09
N TYR A 19 18.85 -9.63 -1.73
CA TYR A 19 19.32 -8.56 -2.61
C TYR A 19 20.51 -7.79 -2.03
N GLY A 20 20.93 -8.07 -0.80
CA GLY A 20 22.11 -7.42 -0.19
C GLY A 20 21.91 -5.94 0.10
N PHE A 21 20.67 -5.51 0.39
CA PHE A 21 20.43 -4.13 0.81
C PHE A 21 21.09 -3.83 2.15
N GLY A 22 21.83 -2.72 2.21
CA GLY A 22 22.36 -2.18 3.46
C GLY A 22 21.33 -1.35 4.24
N ALA A 23 21.58 -1.12 5.53
CA ALA A 23 20.67 -0.38 6.41
C ALA A 23 20.36 1.04 5.88
N ALA A 24 21.37 1.76 5.39
CA ALA A 24 21.19 3.09 4.80
C ALA A 24 20.29 3.07 3.55
N GLN A 25 20.44 2.06 2.68
CA GLN A 25 19.63 1.92 1.47
C GLN A 25 18.17 1.61 1.81
N LEU A 26 17.92 0.77 2.81
CA LEU A 26 16.58 0.50 3.33
C LEU A 26 15.97 1.76 3.95
N GLY A 27 16.75 2.53 4.71
CA GLY A 27 16.33 3.80 5.28
C GLY A 27 15.87 4.79 4.19
N VAL A 28 16.67 4.94 3.12
CA VAL A 28 16.31 5.78 1.97
C VAL A 28 15.04 5.26 1.28
N LEU A 29 14.91 3.95 1.08
CA LEU A 29 13.72 3.36 0.48
C LEU A 29 12.46 3.65 1.32
N TYR A 30 12.53 3.47 2.63
CA TYR A 30 11.40 3.77 3.53
C TYR A 30 11.07 5.26 3.59
N ALA A 31 12.08 6.13 3.56
CA ALA A 31 11.88 7.56 3.46
C ALA A 31 11.17 7.94 2.14
N ALA A 32 11.60 7.37 1.02
CA ALA A 32 10.99 7.62 -0.29
C ALA A 32 9.53 7.13 -0.37
N VAL A 33 9.25 5.95 0.18
CA VAL A 33 7.89 5.42 0.29
C VAL A 33 7.02 6.32 1.17
N SER A 34 7.54 6.75 2.33
CA SER A 34 6.81 7.66 3.23
C SER A 34 6.54 9.02 2.57
N ALA A 35 7.51 9.59 1.86
CA ALA A 35 7.35 10.83 1.11
C ALA A 35 6.30 10.66 -0.01
N THR A 36 6.32 9.54 -0.73
CA THR A 36 5.33 9.25 -1.76
C THR A 36 3.92 9.16 -1.17
N ASN A 37 3.77 8.50 -0.01
CA ASN A 37 2.49 8.41 0.69
C ASN A 37 2.01 9.76 1.21
N ALA A 38 2.90 10.61 1.71
CA ALA A 38 2.53 11.93 2.23
C ALA A 38 2.16 12.92 1.12
N PHE A 39 2.91 12.93 0.03
CA PHE A 39 2.81 13.98 -0.99
C PHE A 39 2.12 13.53 -2.28
N ALA A 40 2.43 12.35 -2.82
CA ALA A 40 1.90 11.93 -4.12
C ALA A 40 0.57 11.17 -4.01
N LEU A 41 0.45 10.30 -3.01
CA LEU A 41 -0.71 9.43 -2.85
C LEU A 41 -2.05 10.17 -2.70
N PRO A 42 -2.14 11.33 -2.00
CA PRO A 42 -3.39 12.08 -1.94
C PRO A 42 -3.89 12.52 -3.32
N HIS A 43 -2.99 12.95 -4.21
CA HIS A 43 -3.33 13.33 -5.58
C HIS A 43 -3.71 12.12 -6.43
N ILE A 44 -2.95 11.03 -6.32
CA ILE A 44 -3.25 9.77 -7.03
C ILE A 44 -4.62 9.24 -6.62
N SER A 45 -4.91 9.21 -5.32
CA SER A 45 -6.17 8.74 -4.75
C SER A 45 -7.34 9.60 -5.22
N ARG A 46 -7.24 10.94 -5.10
CA ARG A 46 -8.28 11.85 -5.58
C ARG A 46 -8.59 11.67 -7.07
N ASN A 47 -7.55 11.59 -7.91
CA ASN A 47 -7.73 11.39 -9.34
C ASN A 47 -8.34 10.01 -9.67
N ALA A 48 -7.90 8.96 -8.98
CA ALA A 48 -8.44 7.62 -9.17
C ALA A 48 -9.91 7.53 -8.76
N VAL A 49 -10.28 8.11 -7.61
CA VAL A 49 -11.66 8.14 -7.12
C VAL A 49 -12.55 9.00 -8.03
N ALA A 50 -12.06 10.13 -8.52
CA ALA A 50 -12.80 10.97 -9.47
C ALA A 50 -13.12 10.24 -10.78
N ARG A 51 -12.24 9.34 -11.23
CA ARG A 51 -12.40 8.60 -12.51
C ARG A 51 -13.17 7.28 -12.37
N LEU A 52 -12.93 6.53 -11.29
CA LEU A 52 -13.42 5.15 -11.12
C LEU A 52 -14.48 5.02 -10.02
N GLY A 53 -14.67 6.06 -9.22
CA GLY A 53 -15.44 6.01 -7.97
C GLY A 53 -14.75 5.17 -6.88
N ALA A 54 -15.12 5.39 -5.62
CA ALA A 54 -14.47 4.73 -4.47
C ALA A 54 -14.47 3.19 -4.56
N ARG A 55 -15.57 2.58 -5.03
CA ARG A 55 -15.66 1.12 -5.24
C ARG A 55 -14.74 0.63 -6.37
N GLY A 56 -14.69 1.35 -7.49
CA GLY A 56 -13.83 1.00 -8.62
C GLY A 56 -12.35 1.13 -8.25
N THR A 57 -11.99 2.21 -7.57
CA THR A 57 -10.63 2.43 -7.04
C THR A 57 -10.23 1.35 -6.04
N ALA A 58 -11.11 0.97 -5.09
CA ALA A 58 -10.81 -0.10 -4.14
C ALA A 58 -10.53 -1.44 -4.84
N ARG A 59 -11.34 -1.83 -5.82
CA ARG A 59 -11.14 -3.09 -6.58
C ARG A 59 -9.85 -3.07 -7.38
N ALA A 60 -9.57 -1.98 -8.08
CA ALA A 60 -8.33 -1.83 -8.85
C ALA A 60 -7.10 -1.86 -7.93
N ALA A 61 -7.17 -1.19 -6.77
CA ALA A 61 -6.11 -1.19 -5.77
C ALA A 61 -5.88 -2.59 -5.19
N GLN A 62 -6.93 -3.36 -4.89
CA GLN A 62 -6.78 -4.74 -4.43
C GLN A 62 -6.20 -5.67 -5.51
N ALA A 63 -6.60 -5.52 -6.77
CA ALA A 63 -6.02 -6.27 -7.87
C ALA A 63 -4.51 -5.98 -8.03
N LEU A 64 -4.14 -4.68 -8.00
CA LEU A 64 -2.75 -4.25 -8.03
C LEU A 64 -1.95 -4.77 -6.82
N LEU A 65 -2.56 -4.78 -5.63
CA LEU A 65 -1.95 -5.31 -4.42
C LEU A 65 -1.68 -6.81 -4.56
N GLY A 66 -2.62 -7.58 -5.10
CA GLY A 66 -2.43 -9.01 -5.39
C GLY A 66 -1.26 -9.26 -6.34
N VAL A 67 -1.17 -8.49 -7.43
CA VAL A 67 -0.03 -8.55 -8.37
C VAL A 67 1.28 -8.19 -7.68
N ALA A 68 1.29 -7.14 -6.86
CA ALA A 68 2.50 -6.68 -6.18
C ALA A 68 3.00 -7.71 -5.15
N ILE A 69 2.11 -8.32 -4.38
CA ILE A 69 2.44 -9.39 -3.42
C ILE A 69 3.08 -10.57 -4.15
N ALA A 70 2.54 -10.97 -5.30
CA ALA A 70 3.12 -12.05 -6.11
C ALA A 70 4.47 -11.64 -6.75
N ALA A 71 4.62 -10.38 -7.14
CA ALA A 71 5.81 -9.89 -7.83
C ALA A 71 7.03 -9.71 -6.91
N VAL A 72 6.84 -9.27 -5.65
CA VAL A 72 7.93 -9.04 -4.68
C VAL A 72 8.88 -10.24 -4.52
N PRO A 73 8.40 -11.48 -4.31
CA PRO A 73 9.27 -12.66 -4.20
C PRO A 73 9.78 -13.19 -5.55
N LEU A 74 9.21 -12.75 -6.68
CA LEU A 74 9.61 -13.20 -8.02
C LEU A 74 10.58 -12.23 -8.71
N ALA A 75 10.79 -11.03 -8.16
CA ALA A 75 11.63 -10.01 -8.77
C ALA A 75 13.09 -10.50 -8.97
N PRO A 76 13.59 -10.58 -10.22
CA PRO A 76 14.94 -11.10 -10.48
C PRO A 76 16.05 -10.07 -10.20
N SER A 77 15.71 -8.79 -10.05
CA SER A 77 16.67 -7.71 -9.85
C SER A 77 16.27 -6.77 -8.72
N ARG A 78 17.25 -6.03 -8.18
CA ARG A 78 17.04 -5.01 -7.14
C ARG A 78 16.02 -3.95 -7.58
N ALA A 79 16.15 -3.46 -8.81
CA ALA A 79 15.27 -2.43 -9.35
C ALA A 79 13.82 -2.91 -9.41
N LEU A 80 13.59 -4.11 -9.97
CA LEU A 80 12.24 -4.69 -10.05
C LEU A 80 11.66 -4.96 -8.66
N HIS A 81 12.48 -5.38 -7.70
CA HIS A 81 12.04 -5.59 -6.33
C HIS A 81 11.59 -4.28 -5.68
N VAL A 82 12.36 -3.20 -5.84
CA VAL A 82 12.00 -1.86 -5.34
C VAL A 82 10.71 -1.36 -6.00
N CYS A 83 10.55 -1.54 -7.31
CA CYS A 83 9.33 -1.18 -8.01
C CYS A 83 8.12 -1.99 -7.52
N ALA A 84 8.26 -3.31 -7.35
CA ALA A 84 7.20 -4.18 -6.85
C ALA A 84 6.81 -3.82 -5.41
N PHE A 85 7.79 -3.51 -4.56
CA PHE A 85 7.54 -3.06 -3.19
C PHE A 85 6.86 -1.68 -3.15
N GLY A 86 7.31 -0.72 -3.96
CA GLY A 86 6.65 0.59 -4.08
C GLY A 86 5.20 0.44 -4.55
N LEU A 87 4.96 -0.39 -5.56
CA LEU A 87 3.61 -0.70 -6.04
C LEU A 87 2.76 -1.35 -4.94
N HIS A 88 3.32 -2.29 -4.17
CA HIS A 88 2.64 -2.91 -3.04
C HIS A 88 2.15 -1.84 -2.05
N VAL A 89 3.04 -0.93 -1.64
CA VAL A 89 2.68 0.08 -0.64
C VAL A 89 1.62 1.04 -1.15
N ILE A 90 1.78 1.54 -2.38
CA ILE A 90 0.80 2.44 -3.01
C ILE A 90 -0.55 1.76 -3.14
N ALA A 91 -0.59 0.52 -3.62
CA ALA A 91 -1.82 -0.25 -3.81
C ALA A 91 -2.50 -0.54 -2.46
N PHE A 92 -1.73 -0.91 -1.44
CA PHE A 92 -2.26 -1.12 -0.08
C PHE A 92 -2.92 0.15 0.47
N GLN A 93 -2.20 1.27 0.45
CA GLN A 93 -2.71 2.53 1.01
C GLN A 93 -3.93 3.06 0.24
N LEU A 94 -3.95 2.89 -1.08
CA LEU A 94 -5.09 3.25 -1.91
C LEU A 94 -6.31 2.39 -1.60
N ALA A 95 -6.12 1.07 -1.43
CA ALA A 95 -7.19 0.15 -1.05
C ALA A 95 -7.74 0.48 0.34
N ASP A 96 -6.85 0.68 1.32
CA ASP A 96 -7.18 0.97 2.70
C ASP A 96 -8.01 2.26 2.84
N GLY A 97 -7.55 3.36 2.22
CA GLY A 97 -8.28 4.62 2.22
C GLY A 97 -9.66 4.53 1.56
N CYS A 98 -9.78 3.76 0.47
CA CYS A 98 -11.09 3.56 -0.18
C CYS A 98 -12.00 2.67 0.67
N LEU A 99 -11.49 1.63 1.32
CA LEU A 99 -12.27 0.76 2.20
C LEU A 99 -12.78 1.52 3.43
N ALA A 100 -11.93 2.35 4.05
CA ALA A 100 -12.33 3.21 5.16
C ALA A 100 -13.43 4.20 4.75
N SER A 101 -13.32 4.80 3.55
CA SER A 101 -14.36 5.69 3.00
C SER A 101 -15.66 4.94 2.73
N LEU A 102 -15.60 3.74 2.14
CA LEU A 102 -16.77 2.92 1.86
C LEU A 102 -17.46 2.42 3.13
N ALA A 103 -16.69 1.99 4.14
CA ALA A 103 -17.22 1.58 5.43
C ALA A 103 -17.90 2.74 6.16
N SER A 104 -17.30 3.94 6.12
CA SER A 104 -17.91 5.15 6.68
C SER A 104 -19.21 5.52 5.96
N ALA A 105 -19.25 5.42 4.63
CA ALA A 105 -20.45 5.69 3.83
C ALA A 105 -21.57 4.66 4.05
N ALA A 106 -21.23 3.42 4.40
CA ALA A 106 -22.20 2.35 4.70
C ALA A 106 -22.70 2.37 6.15
N SER A 107 -22.07 3.13 7.03
CA SER A 107 -22.39 3.18 8.46
C SER A 107 -23.28 4.37 8.82
N ALA A 108 -24.16 4.20 9.81
CA ALA A 108 -24.93 5.30 10.38
C ALA A 108 -23.99 6.37 10.98
N ARG A 109 -24.37 7.66 10.95
CA ARG A 109 -23.52 8.78 11.39
C ARG A 109 -22.93 8.63 12.81
N GLY A 110 -23.62 7.92 13.71
CA GLY A 110 -23.15 7.63 15.08
C GLY A 110 -22.20 6.43 15.20
N GLU A 111 -22.07 5.60 14.17
CA GLU A 111 -21.25 4.37 14.19
C GLU A 111 -20.00 4.46 13.31
N GLN A 112 -19.81 5.55 12.55
CA GLN A 112 -18.70 5.70 11.61
C GLN A 112 -17.32 5.54 12.27
N GLY A 113 -17.13 6.10 13.47
CA GLY A 113 -15.89 5.94 14.22
C GLY A 113 -15.63 4.49 14.66
N ARG A 114 -16.69 3.75 15.00
CA ARG A 114 -16.59 2.32 15.38
C ARG A 114 -16.30 1.44 14.17
N ALA A 115 -16.95 1.71 13.04
CA ALA A 115 -16.72 0.99 11.78
C ALA A 115 -15.30 1.21 11.24
N GLN A 116 -14.76 2.42 11.37
CA GLN A 116 -13.36 2.70 11.02
C GLN A 116 -12.38 2.01 11.97
N GLY A 117 -12.70 1.93 13.27
CA GLY A 117 -11.84 1.27 14.26
C GLY A 117 -11.76 -0.26 14.13
N MET A 118 -12.61 -0.88 13.29
CA MET A 118 -12.60 -2.33 13.04
C MET A 118 -11.81 -2.76 11.78
N LEU A 119 -11.32 -1.81 10.98
CA LEU A 119 -10.52 -2.04 9.76
C LEU A 119 -9.01 -2.02 10.05
#